data_AF-A0A316G1J5-F1
#
_entry.id   AF-A0A316G1J5-F1
#
_cell.length_a   1.000
_cell.length_b   1.000
_cell.length_c   1.000
_cell.angle_alpha   90.00
_cell.angle_beta   90.00
_cell.angle_gamma   90.00
#
_symmetry.space_group_name_H-M   'P 1'
#
loop_
_entity.id
_entity.type
_entity.pdbx_description
1 polymer ?
#
loop_
_entity_poly.entity_id
_entity_poly.type
_entity_poly.pdbx_seq_one_letter_code
_entity_poly.pdbx_strand_id
1 'polypeptide(L)'
;MSVFTLVFLICVGLFIFQGYRKGIAKLSFRLLGLAGAYISALLFTPNVGSWLNEQTSLNGLLGYLVAGVVIFAITSFVLDLIFSAIYKAVSSKQPELSQISRITGAVLGGVIGSAVGVLLVWIISLGNELLNQAPSDDAMSSSIANTSANTASNTSPNKSHSGTAANHLNSNEASLSLIEQFSKRITGSLIKTAVTATTDQPEMASLTARLMESPKATIHHVRSLTESPDFRELFLSSQNQSILNSGDVYRIQQIPAFRRLINNPHFKVISKELAQSDQDSPFDQQMAVKIRDIWARAKFVEQDPQSQAIINDPQLRGILQSGNIVQLMNSQKIADLFERLTSEEANQYTNVLRDKAPAENLTRTTVNSVKSSKIYKWVDKHGRVHYSDKKPEQDQQ
;
A
#
# COMPACT_ATOMS: atom_id res chain seq x y z
N MET A 1 -17.74 -16.72 -31.61
CA MET A 1 -16.66 -16.96 -30.62
C MET A 1 -15.69 -15.79 -30.68
N SER A 2 -15.24 -15.26 -29.55
CA SER A 2 -14.23 -14.20 -29.55
C SER A 2 -12.89 -14.76 -30.02
N VAL A 3 -12.07 -13.94 -30.69
CA VAL A 3 -10.73 -14.32 -31.17
C VAL A 3 -9.89 -14.90 -30.03
N PHE A 4 -10.04 -14.39 -28.81
CA PHE A 4 -9.39 -14.88 -27.60
C PHE A 4 -9.71 -16.35 -27.28
N THR A 5 -10.98 -16.76 -27.40
CA THR A 5 -11.38 -18.15 -27.16
C THR A 5 -10.75 -19.11 -28.17
N LEU A 6 -10.63 -18.69 -29.43
CA LEU A 6 -10.00 -19.49 -30.49
C LEU A 6 -8.49 -19.67 -30.22
N VAL A 7 -7.78 -18.58 -29.89
CA VAL A 7 -6.35 -18.62 -29.54
C VAL A 7 -6.11 -19.52 -28.32
N PHE A 8 -6.97 -19.41 -27.30
CA PHE A 8 -6.90 -20.26 -26.11
C PHE A 8 -7.05 -21.75 -26.45
N LEU A 9 -8.08 -22.13 -27.21
CA LEU A 9 -8.32 -23.53 -27.60
C LEU A 9 -7.18 -24.12 -28.44
N ILE A 10 -6.63 -23.35 -29.38
CA ILE A 10 -5.48 -23.75 -30.18
C ILE A 10 -4.26 -23.98 -29.28
N CYS A 11 -4.02 -23.08 -28.32
CA CYS A 11 -2.91 -23.19 -27.38
C CYS A 11 -3.04 -24.46 -26.53
N VAL A 12 -4.20 -24.68 -25.90
CA VAL A 12 -4.47 -25.88 -25.09
C VAL A 12 -4.33 -27.15 -25.92
N GLY A 13 -4.92 -27.19 -27.11
CA GLY A 13 -4.84 -28.34 -28.01
C GLY A 13 -3.41 -28.69 -28.41
N LEU A 14 -2.58 -27.69 -28.72
CA LEU A 14 -1.16 -27.89 -29.03
C LEU A 14 -0.38 -28.48 -27.84
N PHE A 15 -0.67 -28.03 -26.62
CA PHE A 15 -0.01 -28.56 -25.43
C PHE A 15 -0.47 -29.97 -25.05
N ILE A 16 -1.76 -30.29 -25.21
CA ILE A 16 -2.28 -31.66 -25.06
C ILE A 16 -1.59 -32.59 -26.06
N PHE A 17 -1.53 -32.19 -27.33
CA PHE A 17 -0.91 -32.97 -28.39
C PHE A 17 0.60 -33.16 -28.16
N GLN A 18 1.31 -32.10 -27.74
CA GLN A 18 2.73 -32.20 -27.39
C GLN A 18 2.97 -33.08 -26.17
N GLY A 19 2.13 -32.98 -25.14
CA GLY A 19 2.20 -33.82 -23.95
C GLY A 19 2.00 -35.30 -24.26
N TYR A 20 1.02 -35.61 -25.12
CA TYR A 20 0.76 -36.96 -25.60
C TYR A 20 1.96 -37.57 -26.35
N ARG A 21 2.58 -36.78 -27.24
CA ARG A 21 3.66 -37.26 -28.10
C ARG A 21 5.01 -37.37 -27.38
N LYS A 22 5.31 -36.47 -26.44
CA LYS A 22 6.63 -36.37 -25.78
C LYS A 22 6.73 -37.15 -24.47
N GLY A 23 5.60 -37.58 -23.89
CA GLY A 23 5.55 -38.29 -22.61
C GLY A 23 5.84 -37.39 -21.39
N ILE A 24 5.60 -37.92 -20.19
CA ILE A 24 5.65 -37.14 -18.95
C ILE A 24 7.06 -36.64 -18.59
N ALA A 25 8.10 -37.46 -18.81
CA ALA A 25 9.46 -37.15 -18.38
C ALA A 25 9.98 -35.86 -19.02
N LYS A 26 9.78 -35.69 -20.33
CA LYS A 26 10.19 -34.48 -21.05
C LYS A 26 9.40 -33.25 -20.59
N LEU A 27 8.13 -33.43 -20.22
CA LEU A 27 7.30 -32.34 -19.71
C LEU A 27 7.79 -31.85 -18.33
N SER A 28 8.17 -32.76 -17.45
CA SER A 28 8.70 -32.43 -16.12
C SER A 28 9.98 -31.61 -16.21
N PHE A 29 10.93 -32.02 -17.06
CA PHE A 29 12.16 -31.24 -17.29
C PHE A 29 11.86 -29.86 -17.85
N ARG A 30 10.86 -29.74 -18.72
CA ARG A 30 10.45 -28.44 -19.27
C ARG A 30 9.83 -27.53 -18.21
N LEU A 31 9.02 -28.08 -17.30
CA LEU A 31 8.48 -27.33 -16.15
C LEU A 31 9.58 -26.83 -15.23
N LEU A 32 10.56 -27.68 -14.90
CA LEU A 32 11.75 -27.31 -14.15
C LEU A 32 12.56 -26.22 -14.86
N GLY A 33 12.72 -26.32 -16.18
CA GLY A 33 13.38 -25.30 -16.99
C GLY A 33 12.65 -23.96 -16.97
N LEU A 34 11.32 -23.99 -17.00
CA LEU A 34 10.49 -22.79 -16.96
C LEU A 34 10.56 -22.10 -15.59
N ALA A 35 10.53 -22.89 -14.51
CA ALA A 35 10.73 -22.36 -13.15
C ALA A 35 12.14 -21.76 -12.98
N GLY A 36 13.17 -22.44 -13.49
CA GLY A 36 14.54 -21.92 -13.49
C GLY A 36 14.68 -20.62 -14.29
N ALA A 37 14.09 -20.56 -15.49
CA ALA A 37 14.10 -19.37 -16.32
C ALA A 37 13.38 -18.19 -15.65
N TYR A 38 12.29 -18.44 -14.94
CA TYR A 38 11.58 -17.41 -14.18
C TYR A 38 12.44 -16.84 -13.05
N ILE A 39 13.10 -17.69 -12.26
CA ILE A 39 14.01 -17.26 -11.19
C ILE A 39 15.18 -16.45 -11.77
N SER A 40 15.79 -16.93 -12.87
CA SER A 40 16.85 -16.19 -13.54
C SER A 40 16.37 -14.85 -14.08
N ALA A 41 15.17 -14.77 -14.65
CA ALA A 41 14.63 -13.49 -15.09
C ALA A 41 14.54 -12.50 -13.92
N LEU A 42 14.00 -12.89 -12.77
CA LEU A 42 13.92 -12.00 -11.60
C LEU A 42 15.30 -11.52 -11.11
N LEU A 43 16.28 -12.42 -11.06
CA LEU A 43 17.62 -12.09 -10.55
C LEU A 43 18.44 -11.22 -11.52
N PHE A 44 18.32 -11.44 -12.82
CA PHE A 44 19.18 -10.76 -13.82
C PHE A 44 18.50 -9.56 -14.49
N THR A 45 17.18 -9.39 -14.39
CA THR A 45 16.46 -8.26 -15.00
C THR A 45 16.99 -6.89 -14.55
N PRO A 46 17.33 -6.64 -13.27
CA PRO A 46 17.85 -5.34 -12.87
C PRO A 46 19.15 -4.96 -13.59
N ASN A 47 20.08 -5.91 -13.72
CA ASN A 47 21.39 -5.70 -14.33
C ASN A 47 21.31 -5.55 -15.86
N VAL A 48 20.50 -6.40 -16.51
CA VAL A 48 20.34 -6.34 -17.97
C VAL A 48 19.45 -5.15 -18.36
N GLY A 49 18.47 -4.79 -17.52
CA GLY A 49 17.60 -3.65 -17.75
C GLY A 49 18.34 -2.31 -17.70
N SER A 50 19.25 -2.11 -16.75
CA SER A 50 20.09 -0.90 -16.72
C SER A 50 21.01 -0.83 -17.94
N TRP A 51 21.66 -1.94 -18.29
CA TRP A 51 22.51 -2.03 -19.49
C TRP A 51 21.72 -1.76 -20.78
N LEU A 52 20.50 -2.28 -20.90
CA LEU A 52 19.65 -2.07 -22.07
C LEU A 52 19.18 -0.61 -22.17
N ASN A 53 18.89 0.04 -21.04
CA ASN A 53 18.53 1.46 -21.00
C ASN A 53 19.70 2.38 -21.41
N GLU A 54 20.95 1.96 -21.20
CA GLU A 54 22.12 2.71 -21.66
C GLU A 54 22.32 2.59 -23.18
N GLN A 55 22.02 1.43 -23.75
CA GLN A 55 22.27 1.14 -25.18
C GLN A 55 21.07 1.45 -26.08
N THR A 56 19.87 1.57 -25.52
CA THR A 56 18.63 1.77 -26.28
C THR A 56 17.85 2.96 -25.74
N SER A 57 17.00 3.57 -26.58
CA SER A 57 16.09 4.65 -26.16
C SER A 57 14.88 4.16 -25.36
N LEU A 58 14.87 2.89 -24.92
CA LEU A 58 13.81 2.32 -24.10
C LEU A 58 13.95 2.86 -22.68
N ASN A 59 13.28 3.99 -22.41
CA ASN A 59 13.40 4.63 -21.11
C ASN A 59 12.60 3.88 -20.02
N GLY A 60 13.25 3.67 -18.88
CA GLY A 60 12.62 3.27 -17.62
C GLY A 60 12.03 1.85 -17.64
N LEU A 61 10.77 1.73 -17.21
CA LEU A 61 10.07 0.46 -16.98
C LEU A 61 10.05 -0.45 -18.22
N LEU A 62 9.96 0.14 -19.42
CA LEU A 62 9.86 -0.62 -20.66
C LEU A 62 11.14 -1.42 -20.94
N GLY A 63 12.31 -0.85 -20.68
CA GLY A 63 13.59 -1.55 -20.85
C GLY A 63 13.76 -2.71 -19.88
N TYR A 64 13.30 -2.58 -18.62
CA TYR A 64 13.27 -3.70 -17.68
C TYR A 64 12.31 -4.82 -18.11
N LEU A 65 11.15 -4.46 -18.68
CA LEU A 65 10.20 -5.45 -19.19
C LEU A 65 10.80 -6.23 -20.37
N VAL A 66 11.39 -5.51 -21.34
CA VAL A 66 12.07 -6.12 -22.48
C VAL A 66 13.24 -7.00 -22.01
N ALA A 67 14.07 -6.51 -21.08
CA ALA A 67 15.16 -7.27 -20.51
C ALA A 67 14.69 -8.57 -19.85
N GLY A 68 13.62 -8.51 -19.04
CA GLY A 68 13.06 -9.70 -18.39
C GLY A 68 12.55 -10.73 -19.38
N VAL A 69 11.88 -10.31 -20.45
CA VAL A 69 11.40 -11.21 -21.53
C VAL A 69 12.58 -11.86 -22.27
N VAL A 70 13.61 -11.07 -22.60
CA VAL A 70 14.80 -11.55 -23.30
C VAL A 70 15.57 -12.56 -22.45
N ILE A 71 15.82 -12.25 -21.17
CA ILE A 71 16.49 -13.16 -20.23
C ILE A 71 15.69 -14.45 -20.10
N PHE A 72 14.37 -14.35 -19.84
CA PHE A 72 13.51 -15.51 -19.69
C PHE A 72 13.58 -16.42 -20.93
N ALA A 73 13.51 -15.85 -22.13
CA ALA A 73 13.57 -16.60 -23.38
C ALA A 73 14.93 -17.29 -23.57
N ILE A 74 16.03 -16.57 -23.35
CA ILE A 74 17.40 -17.12 -23.48
C ILE A 74 17.62 -18.23 -22.45
N THR A 75 17.30 -17.98 -21.18
CA THR A 75 17.49 -18.98 -20.12
C THR A 75 16.60 -20.21 -20.34
N SER A 76 15.33 -20.01 -20.74
CA SER A 76 14.46 -21.14 -21.06
C SER A 76 15.00 -21.97 -22.22
N PHE A 77 15.59 -21.35 -23.24
CA PHE A 77 16.19 -22.04 -24.36
C PHE A 77 17.43 -22.84 -23.92
N VAL A 78 18.32 -22.23 -23.14
CA VAL A 78 19.53 -22.89 -22.61
C VAL A 78 19.16 -24.09 -21.72
N LEU A 79 18.20 -23.92 -20.82
CA LEU A 79 17.75 -25.02 -19.94
C LEU A 79 17.09 -26.14 -20.72
N ASP A 80 16.28 -25.84 -21.75
CA ASP A 80 15.68 -26.89 -22.60
C ASP A 80 16.77 -27.66 -23.38
N LEU A 81 17.83 -26.97 -23.82
CA LEU A 81 18.97 -27.61 -24.48
C LEU A 81 19.75 -28.53 -23.54
N ILE A 82 20.04 -28.07 -22.31
CA ILE A 82 20.72 -28.85 -21.28
C ILE A 82 19.88 -30.08 -20.91
N PHE A 83 18.60 -29.90 -20.60
CA PHE A 83 17.74 -31.02 -20.22
C PHE A 83 17.48 -31.98 -21.37
N SER A 84 17.38 -31.50 -22.61
CA SER A 84 17.31 -32.37 -23.78
C SER A 84 18.58 -33.20 -23.95
N ALA A 85 19.76 -32.62 -23.68
CA ALA A 85 21.02 -33.36 -23.73
C ALA A 85 21.10 -34.43 -22.63
N ILE A 86 20.76 -34.09 -21.39
CA ILE A 86 20.70 -35.02 -20.25
C ILE A 86 19.70 -36.14 -20.53
N TYR A 87 18.49 -35.79 -20.99
CA TYR A 87 17.46 -36.77 -21.32
C TYR A 87 17.93 -37.73 -22.41
N LYS A 88 18.57 -37.22 -23.47
CA LYS A 88 19.12 -38.06 -24.53
C LYS A 88 20.23 -38.99 -24.02
N ALA A 89 21.07 -38.52 -23.11
CA ALA A 89 22.12 -39.34 -22.51
C ALA A 89 21.53 -40.47 -21.65
N VAL A 90 20.54 -40.16 -20.80
CA VAL A 90 19.93 -41.11 -19.85
C VAL A 90 18.94 -42.07 -20.54
N SER A 91 18.21 -41.61 -21.55
CA SER A 91 17.08 -42.36 -22.13
C SER A 91 17.46 -43.27 -23.31
N SER A 92 18.75 -43.42 -23.62
CA SER A 92 19.26 -44.19 -24.76
C SER A 92 18.99 -45.71 -24.70
N LYS A 93 18.43 -46.24 -23.60
CA LYS A 93 18.22 -47.69 -23.39
C LYS A 93 16.79 -48.11 -22.98
N GLN A 94 15.79 -47.24 -23.06
CA GLN A 94 14.45 -47.60 -22.55
C GLN A 94 13.52 -48.24 -23.61
N PRO A 95 12.80 -49.31 -23.24
CA PRO A 95 11.82 -50.00 -24.09
C PRO A 95 10.59 -49.13 -24.37
N GLU A 96 9.81 -49.51 -25.38
CA GLU A 96 8.67 -48.75 -25.90
C GLU A 96 7.77 -48.18 -24.79
N LEU A 97 7.50 -46.87 -24.87
CA LEU A 97 6.70 -46.12 -23.90
C LEU A 97 5.31 -46.71 -23.71
N SER A 98 5.01 -47.15 -22.48
CA SER A 98 3.67 -47.57 -22.06
C SER A 98 2.61 -46.52 -22.40
N GLN A 99 1.48 -46.96 -22.96
CA GLN A 99 0.34 -46.11 -23.33
C GLN A 99 -0.13 -45.21 -22.18
N ILE A 100 0.01 -45.67 -20.93
CA ILE A 100 -0.34 -44.92 -19.72
C ILE A 100 0.46 -43.61 -19.63
N SER A 101 1.76 -43.63 -19.97
CA SER A 101 2.62 -42.44 -19.95
C SER A 101 2.15 -41.35 -20.92
N ARG A 102 1.59 -41.75 -22.08
CA ARG A 102 1.09 -40.80 -23.09
C ARG A 102 -0.20 -40.12 -22.64
N ILE A 103 -1.11 -40.87 -22.02
CA ILE A 103 -2.36 -40.32 -21.48
C ILE A 103 -2.05 -39.33 -20.35
N THR A 104 -1.19 -39.72 -19.40
CA THR A 104 -0.78 -38.81 -18.32
C THR A 104 -0.08 -37.56 -18.86
N GLY A 105 0.76 -37.71 -19.89
CA GLY A 105 1.37 -36.59 -20.59
C GLY A 105 0.35 -35.65 -21.24
N ALA A 106 -0.74 -36.18 -21.82
CA ALA A 106 -1.80 -35.38 -22.43
C ALA A 106 -2.59 -34.56 -21.38
N VAL A 107 -2.95 -35.19 -20.25
CA VAL A 107 -3.65 -34.51 -19.15
C VAL A 107 -2.79 -33.40 -18.56
N LEU A 108 -1.52 -33.70 -18.25
CA LEU A 108 -0.59 -32.72 -17.69
C LEU A 108 -0.31 -31.59 -18.70
N GLY A 109 -0.19 -31.94 -19.98
CA GLY A 109 -0.10 -30.97 -21.08
C GLY A 109 -1.32 -30.05 -21.15
N GLY A 110 -2.53 -30.59 -20.98
CA GLY A 110 -3.76 -29.78 -20.93
C GLY A 110 -3.79 -28.78 -19.78
N VAL A 111 -3.39 -29.18 -18.58
CA VAL A 111 -3.33 -28.28 -17.41
C VAL A 111 -2.34 -27.14 -17.65
N ILE A 112 -1.13 -27.45 -18.11
CA ILE A 112 -0.11 -26.44 -18.41
C ILE A 112 -0.56 -25.55 -19.56
N GLY A 113 -1.09 -26.14 -20.64
CA GLY A 113 -1.61 -25.42 -21.79
C GLY A 113 -2.74 -24.46 -21.42
N SER A 114 -3.59 -24.83 -20.46
CA SER A 114 -4.63 -23.96 -19.93
C SER A 114 -4.04 -22.77 -19.18
N ALA A 115 -3.08 -23.00 -18.27
CA ALA A 115 -2.42 -21.92 -17.54
C ALA A 115 -1.72 -20.94 -18.48
N VAL A 116 -0.94 -21.45 -19.45
CA VAL A 116 -0.25 -20.66 -20.47
C VAL A 116 -1.24 -19.93 -21.38
N GLY A 117 -2.32 -20.61 -21.78
CA GLY A 117 -3.36 -20.03 -22.63
C GLY A 117 -4.05 -18.84 -21.97
N VAL A 118 -4.40 -18.94 -20.69
CA VAL A 118 -5.00 -17.82 -19.92
C VAL A 118 -4.03 -16.64 -19.87
N LEU A 119 -2.76 -16.91 -19.57
CA LEU A 119 -1.73 -15.88 -19.49
C LEU A 119 -1.52 -15.17 -20.84
N LEU A 120 -1.54 -15.93 -21.94
CA LEU A 120 -1.37 -15.39 -23.30
C LEU A 120 -2.57 -14.51 -23.70
N VAL A 121 -3.79 -14.95 -23.41
CA VAL A 121 -5.01 -14.14 -23.62
C VAL A 121 -4.95 -12.84 -22.82
N TRP A 122 -4.49 -12.90 -21.57
CA TRP A 122 -4.31 -11.72 -20.72
C TRP A 122 -3.30 -10.73 -21.32
N ILE A 123 -2.15 -11.20 -21.81
CA ILE A 123 -1.14 -10.35 -22.47
C ILE A 123 -1.71 -9.70 -23.75
N ILE A 124 -2.41 -10.46 -24.60
CA ILE A 124 -3.02 -9.90 -25.82
C ILE A 124 -4.07 -8.85 -25.46
N SER A 125 -4.89 -9.10 -24.42
CA SER A 125 -5.87 -8.13 -23.95
C SER A 125 -5.20 -6.83 -23.51
N LEU A 126 -4.10 -6.92 -22.76
CA LEU A 126 -3.33 -5.77 -22.30
C LEU A 126 -2.67 -5.02 -23.46
N GLY A 127 -2.11 -5.75 -24.42
CA GLY A 127 -1.52 -5.18 -25.64
C GLY A 127 -2.54 -4.44 -26.48
N ASN A 128 -3.72 -5.02 -26.72
CA ASN A 128 -4.79 -4.35 -27.46
C ASN A 128 -5.26 -3.07 -26.76
N GLU A 129 -5.29 -3.04 -25.43
CA GLU A 129 -5.66 -1.84 -24.69
C GLU A 129 -4.61 -0.73 -24.84
N LEU A 130 -3.32 -1.09 -24.80
CA LEU A 130 -2.21 -0.15 -25.04
C LEU A 130 -2.16 0.35 -26.49
N LEU A 131 -2.36 -0.54 -27.47
CA LEU A 131 -2.36 -0.19 -28.90
C LEU A 131 -3.57 0.68 -29.29
N ASN A 132 -4.74 0.42 -28.70
CA ASN A 132 -5.94 1.19 -28.97
C ASN A 132 -6.01 2.50 -28.15
N GLN A 133 -5.14 2.68 -27.15
CA GLN A 133 -4.90 3.94 -26.45
C GLN A 133 -3.86 4.82 -27.15
N ALA A 134 -3.64 4.64 -28.45
CA ALA A 134 -2.92 5.64 -29.23
C ALA A 134 -3.58 7.01 -28.97
N PRO A 135 -2.80 8.02 -28.53
CA PRO A 135 -3.34 9.34 -28.24
C PRO A 135 -3.94 9.86 -29.54
N SER A 136 -5.27 9.97 -29.58
CA SER A 136 -5.94 10.72 -30.64
C SER A 136 -5.44 12.16 -30.52
N ASP A 137 -4.58 12.58 -31.46
CA ASP A 137 -3.93 13.90 -31.52
C ASP A 137 -4.93 15.08 -31.42
N ASP A 138 -6.22 14.80 -31.61
CA ASP A 138 -7.32 15.76 -31.48
C ASP A 138 -7.57 16.26 -30.04
N ALA A 139 -7.12 15.54 -29.01
CA ALA A 139 -7.30 15.98 -27.61
C ALA A 139 -6.36 17.12 -27.20
N MET A 140 -5.24 17.32 -27.92
CA MET A 140 -4.26 18.36 -27.57
C MET A 140 -4.57 19.71 -28.25
N SER A 141 -5.27 19.71 -29.39
CA SER A 141 -5.67 20.95 -30.09
C SER A 141 -6.89 21.65 -29.46
N SER A 142 -7.76 20.91 -28.77
CA SER A 142 -8.99 21.48 -28.19
C SER A 142 -8.82 22.13 -26.80
N SER A 143 -7.74 21.82 -26.06
CA SER A 143 -7.49 22.45 -24.75
C SER A 143 -6.83 23.83 -24.85
N ILE A 144 -6.13 24.12 -25.94
CA ILE A 144 -5.52 25.44 -26.21
C ILE A 144 -6.57 26.42 -26.75
N ALA A 145 -7.55 25.96 -27.55
CA ALA A 145 -8.58 26.82 -28.12
C ALA A 145 -9.57 27.39 -27.07
N ASN A 146 -9.86 26.66 -25.99
CA ASN A 146 -10.83 27.10 -24.97
C ASN A 146 -10.24 27.93 -23.83
N THR A 147 -8.91 28.04 -23.72
CA THR A 147 -8.27 28.86 -22.66
C THR A 147 -8.14 30.34 -23.07
N SER A 148 -8.22 30.67 -24.36
CA SER A 148 -8.11 32.05 -24.85
C SER A 148 -9.45 32.81 -24.92
N ALA A 149 -10.60 32.17 -24.71
CA ALA A 149 -11.91 32.80 -24.87
C ALA A 149 -12.53 33.34 -23.55
N ASN A 150 -11.98 33.02 -22.37
CA ASN A 150 -12.61 33.34 -21.08
C ASN A 150 -11.99 34.51 -20.29
N THR A 151 -11.07 35.30 -20.87
CA THR A 151 -10.40 36.41 -20.16
C THR A 151 -10.94 37.80 -20.54
N ALA A 152 -11.98 37.92 -21.36
CA ALA A 152 -12.51 39.22 -21.77
C ALA A 152 -14.05 39.30 -21.68
N SER A 153 -14.62 39.26 -20.49
CA SER A 153 -15.92 39.91 -20.19
C SER A 153 -16.27 39.82 -18.71
N ASN A 154 -15.82 40.81 -17.93
CA ASN A 154 -16.46 41.14 -16.66
C ASN A 154 -16.37 42.65 -16.45
N THR A 155 -17.32 43.38 -17.03
CA THR A 155 -17.66 44.73 -16.59
C THR A 155 -19.15 44.98 -16.84
N SER A 156 -19.81 45.47 -15.79
CA SER A 156 -21.14 46.10 -15.71
C SER A 156 -22.36 45.27 -15.24
N PRO A 157 -23.30 45.95 -14.54
CA PRO A 157 -24.08 45.35 -13.48
C PRO A 157 -25.54 45.07 -13.86
N ASN A 158 -25.99 43.92 -13.35
CA ASN A 158 -27.29 43.64 -12.76
C ASN A 158 -28.48 44.50 -13.20
N LYS A 159 -29.30 43.97 -14.11
CA LYS A 159 -30.72 44.30 -14.20
C LYS A 159 -31.55 43.01 -14.28
N SER A 160 -32.40 42.85 -13.28
CA SER A 160 -33.46 41.85 -13.12
C SER A 160 -34.24 41.56 -14.39
N HIS A 161 -34.41 40.27 -14.73
CA HIS A 161 -35.56 39.75 -15.46
C HIS A 161 -35.80 38.28 -15.11
N SER A 162 -37.02 38.01 -14.65
CA SER A 162 -37.64 36.69 -14.51
C SER A 162 -38.04 36.13 -15.88
N GLY A 163 -37.70 34.88 -16.18
CA GLY A 163 -38.09 34.22 -17.42
C GLY A 163 -37.93 32.70 -17.38
N THR A 164 -39.04 32.02 -17.57
CA THR A 164 -39.30 30.57 -17.49
C THR A 164 -38.69 29.75 -18.64
N ALA A 165 -38.21 28.54 -18.31
CA ALA A 165 -38.08 27.30 -19.09
C ALA A 165 -37.46 27.29 -20.52
N ALA A 166 -36.40 26.49 -20.70
CA ALA A 166 -36.43 25.21 -21.44
C ALA A 166 -35.01 24.73 -21.83
N ASN A 167 -34.79 23.42 -21.71
CA ASN A 167 -33.83 22.58 -22.45
C ASN A 167 -32.36 22.99 -22.55
N HIS A 168 -31.50 22.25 -21.83
CA HIS A 168 -30.27 21.74 -22.42
C HIS A 168 -29.81 20.45 -21.73
N LEU A 169 -29.89 19.33 -22.47
CA LEU A 169 -29.27 18.06 -22.11
C LEU A 169 -27.75 18.26 -22.08
N ASN A 170 -27.16 18.04 -20.91
CA ASN A 170 -25.77 18.31 -20.61
C ASN A 170 -24.94 17.06 -20.96
N SER A 171 -24.26 17.09 -22.10
CA SER A 171 -23.33 16.07 -22.58
C SER A 171 -21.97 16.19 -21.87
N ASN A 172 -21.91 15.80 -20.60
CA ASN A 172 -20.67 15.79 -19.80
C ASN A 172 -20.43 14.47 -19.03
N GLU A 173 -21.04 13.35 -19.47
CA GLU A 173 -20.88 12.04 -18.83
C GLU A 173 -19.69 11.19 -19.32
N ALA A 174 -18.96 11.58 -20.37
CA ALA A 174 -17.97 10.71 -20.99
C ALA A 174 -16.62 10.59 -20.24
N SER A 175 -16.31 11.49 -19.29
CA SER A 175 -15.03 11.49 -18.55
C SER A 175 -15.11 10.85 -17.16
N LEU A 176 -16.30 10.49 -16.68
CA LEU A 176 -16.53 9.81 -15.40
C LEU A 176 -16.47 8.27 -15.50
N SER A 177 -16.69 7.69 -16.68
CA SER A 177 -16.82 6.21 -16.82
C SER A 177 -15.49 5.45 -16.85
N LEU A 178 -14.38 6.08 -17.27
CA LEU A 178 -13.07 5.41 -17.40
C LEU A 178 -12.42 5.14 -16.03
N ILE A 179 -12.49 6.10 -15.11
CA ILE A 179 -11.95 5.95 -13.75
C ILE A 179 -12.86 5.01 -12.92
N GLU A 180 -14.16 5.02 -13.17
CA GLU A 180 -15.12 4.11 -12.53
C GLU A 180 -15.01 2.66 -13.05
N GLN A 181 -14.57 2.46 -14.30
CA GLN A 181 -14.27 1.13 -14.85
C GLN A 181 -12.90 0.60 -14.40
N PHE A 182 -11.92 1.49 -14.20
CA PHE A 182 -10.61 1.14 -13.65
C PHE A 182 -10.71 0.75 -12.16
N SER A 183 -11.53 1.45 -11.36
CA SER A 183 -11.76 1.12 -9.95
C SER A 183 -12.57 -0.17 -9.74
N LYS A 184 -13.46 -0.53 -10.68
CA LYS A 184 -14.24 -1.79 -10.63
C LYS A 184 -13.46 -3.03 -11.09
N ARG A 185 -12.31 -2.88 -11.76
CA ARG A 185 -11.49 -4.01 -12.26
C ARG A 185 -10.23 -4.30 -11.44
N ILE A 186 -9.73 -3.34 -10.65
CA ILE A 186 -8.71 -3.60 -9.62
C ILE A 186 -9.42 -4.02 -8.33
N THR A 187 -10.07 -5.18 -8.36
CA THR A 187 -10.80 -5.70 -7.20
C THR A 187 -9.80 -6.24 -6.17
N GLY A 188 -9.35 -5.36 -5.26
CA GLY A 188 -9.40 -5.52 -3.80
C GLY A 188 -8.57 -6.59 -3.08
N SER A 189 -8.14 -7.70 -3.69
CA SER A 189 -7.52 -8.81 -2.95
C SER A 189 -6.03 -9.04 -3.19
N LEU A 190 -5.47 -8.65 -4.34
CA LEU A 190 -4.06 -8.96 -4.67
C LEU A 190 -3.07 -7.87 -4.23
N ILE A 191 -3.49 -6.61 -4.11
CA ILE A 191 -2.63 -5.51 -3.66
C ILE A 191 -2.44 -5.54 -2.13
N LYS A 192 -3.48 -5.95 -1.38
CA LYS A 192 -3.37 -6.11 0.08
C LYS A 192 -2.25 -7.10 0.42
N THR A 193 -2.17 -8.24 -0.26
CA THR A 193 -1.17 -9.29 0.03
C THR A 193 0.26 -8.85 -0.31
N ALA A 194 0.47 -8.10 -1.39
CA ALA A 194 1.81 -7.63 -1.76
C ALA A 194 2.32 -6.53 -0.83
N VAL A 195 1.46 -5.58 -0.43
CA VAL A 195 1.81 -4.48 0.48
C VAL A 195 1.92 -4.95 1.93
N THR A 196 1.07 -5.87 2.40
CA THR A 196 1.18 -6.42 3.77
C THR A 196 2.32 -7.42 3.93
N ALA A 197 2.78 -8.07 2.85
CA ALA A 197 3.91 -9.00 2.91
C ALA A 197 5.29 -8.30 2.89
N THR A 198 5.35 -6.99 2.61
CA THR A 198 6.60 -6.24 2.43
C THR A 198 6.75 -5.04 3.36
N THR A 199 5.68 -4.60 4.05
CA THR A 199 5.72 -3.45 4.95
C THR A 199 5.38 -3.88 6.37
N ASP A 200 6.36 -3.79 7.28
CA ASP A 200 6.21 -4.12 8.71
C ASP A 200 5.29 -3.16 9.49
N GLN A 201 4.74 -2.13 8.82
CA GLN A 201 3.88 -1.11 9.41
C GLN A 201 2.45 -1.21 8.85
N PRO A 202 1.52 -1.90 9.54
CA PRO A 202 0.17 -2.13 9.03
C PRO A 202 -0.66 -0.84 8.91
N GLU A 203 -0.29 0.21 9.65
CA GLU A 203 -0.90 1.55 9.55
C GLU A 203 -0.67 2.20 8.17
N MET A 204 0.56 2.17 7.67
CA MET A 204 0.90 2.77 6.37
C MET A 204 0.26 2.01 5.21
N ALA A 205 0.13 0.68 5.34
CA ALA A 205 -0.59 -0.13 4.37
C ALA A 205 -2.07 0.27 4.27
N SER A 206 -2.74 0.53 5.39
CA SER A 206 -4.15 0.95 5.40
C SER A 206 -4.35 2.33 4.75
N LEU A 207 -3.47 3.30 5.07
CA LEU A 207 -3.51 4.64 4.48
C LEU A 207 -3.24 4.58 2.98
N THR A 208 -2.28 3.76 2.55
CA THR A 208 -1.92 3.57 1.13
C THR A 208 -3.07 2.91 0.36
N ALA A 209 -3.69 1.87 0.94
CA ALA A 209 -4.85 1.22 0.34
C ALA A 209 -6.00 2.22 0.12
N ARG A 210 -6.26 3.09 1.11
CA ARG A 210 -7.30 4.11 1.01
C ARG A 210 -6.97 5.22 0.01
N LEU A 211 -5.71 5.63 -0.03
CA LEU A 211 -5.22 6.59 -1.03
C LEU A 211 -5.42 6.04 -2.45
N MET A 212 -5.19 4.73 -2.65
CA MET A 212 -5.45 4.07 -3.93
C MET A 212 -6.93 3.91 -4.24
N GLU A 213 -7.76 3.62 -3.23
CA GLU A 213 -9.21 3.48 -3.39
C GLU A 213 -9.88 4.82 -3.73
N SER A 214 -9.44 5.92 -3.11
CA SER A 214 -10.07 7.22 -3.24
C SER A 214 -9.08 8.39 -3.11
N PRO A 215 -8.19 8.57 -4.11
CA PRO A 215 -7.09 9.54 -4.02
C PRO A 215 -7.61 10.96 -3.78
N LYS A 216 -8.57 11.42 -4.58
CA LYS A 216 -9.14 12.78 -4.46
C LYS A 216 -9.73 13.06 -3.08
N ALA A 217 -10.48 12.12 -2.51
CA ALA A 217 -11.11 12.30 -1.20
C ALA A 217 -10.09 12.30 -0.06
N THR A 218 -9.12 11.38 -0.09
CA THR A 218 -8.05 11.29 0.91
C THR A 218 -7.21 12.56 0.91
N ILE A 219 -6.85 13.07 -0.26
CA ILE A 219 -6.10 14.33 -0.43
C ILE A 219 -6.88 15.51 0.14
N HIS A 220 -8.17 15.59 -0.17
CA HIS A 220 -9.02 16.64 0.35
C HIS A 220 -9.01 16.63 1.89
N HIS A 221 -9.19 15.46 2.52
CA HIS A 221 -9.14 15.35 3.98
C HIS A 221 -7.78 15.74 4.57
N VAL A 222 -6.68 15.30 3.96
CA VAL A 222 -5.33 15.67 4.40
C VAL A 222 -5.09 17.17 4.27
N ARG A 223 -5.46 17.78 3.14
CA ARG A 223 -5.32 19.23 2.91
C ARG A 223 -6.17 20.03 3.90
N SER A 224 -7.45 19.68 4.06
CA SER A 224 -8.32 20.34 5.03
C SER A 224 -7.80 20.20 6.47
N LEU A 225 -7.15 19.09 6.79
CA LEU A 225 -6.52 18.87 8.09
C LEU A 225 -5.29 19.78 8.27
N THR A 226 -4.37 19.81 7.31
CA THR A 226 -3.12 20.61 7.42
C THR A 226 -3.37 22.12 7.37
N GLU A 227 -4.45 22.55 6.71
CA GLU A 227 -4.90 23.94 6.69
C GLU A 227 -5.71 24.32 7.93
N SER A 228 -6.14 23.36 8.75
CA SER A 228 -6.96 23.64 9.93
C SER A 228 -6.17 24.42 11.00
N PRO A 229 -6.82 25.35 11.73
CA PRO A 229 -6.18 26.09 12.81
C PRO A 229 -5.72 25.14 13.93
N ASP A 230 -6.46 24.08 14.20
CA ASP A 230 -6.14 23.10 15.25
C ASP A 230 -4.85 22.34 14.96
N PHE A 231 -4.63 21.93 13.71
CA PHE A 231 -3.39 21.28 13.29
C PHE A 231 -2.20 22.23 13.43
N ARG A 232 -2.34 23.46 12.93
CA ARG A 232 -1.28 24.48 13.03
C ARG A 232 -0.97 24.81 14.49
N GLU A 233 -1.97 24.98 15.33
CA GLU A 233 -1.78 25.25 16.75
C GLU A 233 -1.10 24.07 17.47
N LEU A 234 -1.48 22.83 17.16
CA LEU A 234 -0.87 21.64 17.75
C LEU A 234 0.62 21.51 17.38
N PHE A 235 0.96 21.65 16.11
CA PHE A 235 2.31 21.34 15.62
C PHE A 235 3.25 22.54 15.50
N LEU A 236 2.74 23.77 15.36
CA LEU A 236 3.57 24.97 15.14
C LEU A 236 3.70 25.85 16.39
N SER A 237 2.86 25.69 17.42
CA SER A 237 3.01 26.51 18.63
C SER A 237 4.17 26.03 19.49
N SER A 238 5.04 26.95 19.90
CA SER A 238 6.21 26.65 20.73
C SER A 238 5.82 25.94 22.04
N GLN A 239 4.69 26.33 22.65
CA GLN A 239 4.17 25.68 23.84
C GLN A 239 3.80 24.21 23.60
N ASN A 240 3.03 23.89 22.56
CA ASN A 240 2.63 22.51 22.28
C ASN A 240 3.81 21.66 21.81
N GLN A 241 4.75 22.24 21.07
CA GLN A 241 5.99 21.56 20.68
C GLN A 241 6.81 21.13 21.90
N SER A 242 6.87 21.94 22.97
CA SER A 242 7.54 21.53 24.21
C SER A 242 6.91 20.28 24.85
N ILE A 243 5.58 20.17 24.76
CA ILE A 243 4.81 19.01 25.26
C ILE A 243 5.05 17.81 24.33
N LEU A 244 4.97 17.99 23.01
CA LEU A 244 5.23 16.92 22.03
C LEU A 244 6.67 16.40 22.13
N ASN A 245 7.66 17.29 22.33
CA ASN A 245 9.06 16.94 22.56
C ASN A 245 9.31 16.22 23.90
N SER A 246 8.37 16.28 24.85
CA SER A 246 8.49 15.56 26.11
C SER A 246 8.13 14.08 25.98
N GLY A 247 7.42 13.69 24.92
CA GLY A 247 6.94 12.32 24.73
C GLY A 247 5.78 11.92 25.65
N ASP A 248 5.32 12.81 26.54
CA ASP A 248 4.29 12.55 27.53
C ASP A 248 2.89 12.50 26.91
N VAL A 249 2.37 11.28 26.76
CA VAL A 249 1.07 10.98 26.14
C VAL A 249 -0.07 11.64 26.90
N TYR A 250 -0.03 11.69 28.23
CA TYR A 250 -1.09 12.28 29.05
C TYR A 250 -1.11 13.80 28.87
N ARG A 251 0.05 14.45 28.82
CA ARG A 251 0.12 15.89 28.53
C ARG A 251 -0.30 16.21 27.10
N ILE A 252 -0.01 15.34 26.12
CA ILE A 252 -0.51 15.51 24.74
C ILE A 252 -2.05 15.51 24.71
N GLN A 253 -2.71 14.61 25.44
CA GLN A 253 -4.18 14.58 25.55
C GLN A 253 -4.78 15.84 26.18
N GLN A 254 -4.00 16.55 26.99
CA GLN A 254 -4.42 17.80 27.62
C GLN A 254 -4.29 19.02 26.71
N ILE A 255 -3.58 18.91 25.59
CA ILE A 255 -3.45 20.02 24.64
C ILE A 255 -4.84 20.35 24.08
N PRO A 256 -5.36 21.59 24.25
CA PRO A 256 -6.68 21.96 23.72
C PRO A 256 -6.79 21.75 22.21
N ALA A 257 -5.73 22.09 21.46
CA ALA A 257 -5.63 21.86 20.01
C ALA A 257 -5.71 20.38 19.64
N PHE A 258 -5.12 19.48 20.42
CA PHE A 258 -5.25 18.03 20.21
C PHE A 258 -6.70 17.57 20.33
N ARG A 259 -7.42 18.00 21.38
CA ARG A 259 -8.83 17.63 21.59
C ARG A 259 -9.73 18.14 20.47
N ARG A 260 -9.47 19.34 19.95
CA ARG A 260 -10.20 19.85 18.78
C ARG A 260 -9.84 19.08 17.51
N LEU A 261 -8.56 18.77 17.32
CA LEU A 261 -8.07 18.00 16.17
C LEU A 261 -8.69 16.60 16.10
N ILE A 262 -8.71 15.83 17.18
CA ILE A 262 -9.32 14.49 17.19
C ILE A 262 -10.84 14.52 16.98
N ASN A 263 -11.46 15.66 17.27
CA ASN A 263 -12.88 15.88 17.03
C ASN A 263 -13.18 16.43 15.63
N ASN A 264 -12.16 16.82 14.86
CA ASN A 264 -12.29 17.32 13.50
C ASN A 264 -12.87 16.23 12.58
N PRO A 265 -13.92 16.51 11.78
CA PRO A 265 -14.52 15.53 10.88
C PRO A 265 -13.51 14.90 9.90
N HIS A 266 -12.57 15.69 9.36
CA HIS A 266 -11.57 15.18 8.43
C HIS A 266 -10.51 14.32 9.12
N PHE A 267 -10.15 14.64 10.36
CA PHE A 267 -9.27 13.79 11.15
C PHE A 267 -9.91 12.43 11.45
N LYS A 268 -11.19 12.42 11.89
CA LYS A 268 -11.93 11.18 12.18
C LYS A 268 -11.96 10.21 11.01
N VAL A 269 -12.10 10.76 9.80
CA VAL A 269 -12.09 9.96 8.58
C VAL A 269 -10.75 9.23 8.42
N ILE A 270 -9.63 9.93 8.62
CA ILE A 270 -8.27 9.37 8.48
C ILE A 270 -7.94 8.44 9.66
N SER A 271 -8.24 8.85 10.89
CA SER A 271 -7.86 8.15 12.10
C SER A 271 -8.59 6.82 12.31
N LYS A 272 -9.76 6.63 11.70
CA LYS A 272 -10.52 5.38 11.79
C LYS A 272 -9.72 4.16 11.32
N GLU A 273 -8.82 4.34 10.37
CA GLU A 273 -7.94 3.27 9.85
C GLU A 273 -6.66 3.12 10.68
N LEU A 274 -6.20 4.22 11.31
CA LEU A 274 -5.00 4.25 12.15
C LEU A 274 -5.26 3.67 13.55
N ALA A 275 -6.49 3.80 14.04
CA ALA A 275 -6.95 3.19 15.28
C ALA A 275 -7.21 1.69 15.03
N GLN A 276 -6.13 0.91 14.95
CA GLN A 276 -6.25 -0.55 14.97
C GLN A 276 -6.82 -0.99 16.32
N SER A 277 -7.60 -2.06 16.28
CA SER A 277 -8.52 -2.56 17.31
C SER A 277 -7.86 -3.06 18.62
N ASP A 278 -6.90 -2.34 19.18
CA ASP A 278 -6.46 -2.58 20.54
C ASP A 278 -7.59 -2.09 21.47
N GLN A 279 -8.53 -3.00 21.74
CA GLN A 279 -9.84 -2.71 22.34
C GLN A 279 -9.76 -2.06 23.72
N ASP A 280 -8.60 -2.18 24.39
CA ASP A 280 -8.46 -1.87 25.81
C ASP A 280 -8.09 -0.40 26.09
N SER A 281 -7.59 0.34 25.10
CA SER A 281 -7.18 1.75 25.29
C SER A 281 -8.22 2.73 24.74
N PRO A 282 -8.55 3.82 25.46
CA PRO A 282 -9.39 4.89 24.94
C PRO A 282 -8.84 5.46 23.62
N PHE A 283 -9.71 5.77 22.67
CA PHE A 283 -9.34 6.30 21.34
C PHE A 283 -8.39 7.52 21.43
N ASP A 284 -8.68 8.47 22.32
CA ASP A 284 -7.86 9.66 22.54
C ASP A 284 -6.43 9.32 22.97
N GLN A 285 -6.27 8.27 23.78
CA GLN A 285 -4.96 7.79 24.21
C GLN A 285 -4.20 7.14 23.07
N GLN A 286 -4.86 6.32 22.26
CA GLN A 286 -4.24 5.73 21.07
C GLN A 286 -3.77 6.83 20.11
N MET A 287 -4.60 7.84 19.87
CA MET A 287 -4.24 8.95 18.98
C MET A 287 -3.11 9.81 19.54
N ALA A 288 -3.07 10.03 20.85
CA ALA A 288 -1.96 10.73 21.49
C ALA A 288 -0.62 9.97 21.34
N VAL A 289 -0.63 8.64 21.48
CA VAL A 289 0.53 7.78 21.19
C VAL A 289 0.97 7.91 19.73
N LYS A 290 0.03 7.83 18.78
CA LYS A 290 0.36 7.97 17.35
C LYS A 290 0.91 9.34 17.01
N ILE A 291 0.35 10.42 17.56
CA ILE A 291 0.87 11.77 17.33
C ILE A 291 2.26 11.95 17.94
N ARG A 292 2.52 11.39 19.12
CA ARG A 292 3.87 11.35 19.70
C ARG A 292 4.86 10.68 18.74
N ASP A 293 4.51 9.51 18.20
CA ASP A 293 5.39 8.74 17.32
C ASP A 293 5.63 9.45 15.98
N ILE A 294 4.58 10.04 15.40
CA ILE A 294 4.69 10.88 14.19
C ILE A 294 5.58 12.10 14.45
N TRP A 295 5.40 12.76 15.60
CA TRP A 295 6.22 13.92 15.98
C TRP A 295 7.69 13.55 16.17
N ALA A 296 7.97 12.42 16.82
CA ALA A 296 9.31 11.88 16.98
C ALA A 296 10.01 11.68 15.63
N ARG A 297 9.32 11.04 14.68
CA ARG A 297 9.84 10.81 13.32
C ARG A 297 10.03 12.11 12.53
N ALA A 298 9.13 13.08 12.69
CA ALA A 298 9.30 14.41 12.09
C ALA A 298 10.54 15.13 12.64
N LYS A 299 10.78 15.05 13.96
CA LYS A 299 11.98 15.60 14.60
C LYS A 299 13.26 14.91 14.16
N PHE A 300 13.22 13.59 13.98
CA PHE A 300 14.33 12.85 13.38
C PHE A 300 14.66 13.40 11.99
N VAL A 301 13.67 13.52 11.10
CA VAL A 301 13.83 14.10 9.75
C VAL A 301 14.33 15.55 9.77
N GLU A 302 13.90 16.35 10.74
CA GLU A 302 14.37 17.73 10.93
C GLU A 302 15.88 17.77 11.26
N GLN A 303 16.35 16.85 12.09
CA GLN A 303 17.74 16.82 12.59
C GLN A 303 18.71 16.09 11.65
N ASP A 304 18.18 15.32 10.72
CA ASP A 304 18.92 14.39 9.92
C ASP A 304 19.41 15.02 8.58
N PRO A 305 20.74 15.17 8.38
CA PRO A 305 21.28 15.96 7.26
C PRO A 305 20.87 15.49 5.87
N GLN A 306 20.77 14.17 5.61
CA GLN A 306 20.36 13.72 4.28
C GLN A 306 18.86 13.93 4.04
N SER A 307 18.04 13.95 5.10
CA SER A 307 16.61 14.19 5.02
C SER A 307 16.37 15.67 4.73
N GLN A 308 17.17 16.54 5.34
CA GLN A 308 17.24 17.95 4.96
C GLN A 308 17.71 18.15 3.52
N ALA A 309 18.69 17.38 3.03
CA ALA A 309 19.12 17.46 1.64
C ALA A 309 17.99 17.08 0.67
N ILE A 310 17.19 16.06 1.01
CA ILE A 310 16.01 15.63 0.24
C ILE A 310 14.91 16.71 0.28
N ILE A 311 14.55 17.21 1.47
CA ILE A 311 13.48 18.22 1.64
C ILE A 311 13.82 19.53 0.93
N ASN A 312 15.09 19.92 0.95
CA ASN A 312 15.56 21.13 0.29
C ASN A 312 15.82 20.94 -1.22
N ASP A 313 15.56 19.76 -1.78
CA ASP A 313 15.69 19.53 -3.22
C ASP A 313 14.67 20.40 -4.01
N PRO A 314 15.11 21.15 -5.04
CA PRO A 314 14.22 22.01 -5.82
C PRO A 314 13.19 21.22 -6.64
N GLN A 315 13.52 20.02 -7.11
CA GLN A 315 12.58 19.17 -7.84
C GLN A 315 11.47 18.68 -6.91
N LEU A 316 11.84 18.23 -5.71
CA LEU A 316 10.85 17.79 -4.72
C LEU A 316 9.90 18.93 -4.34
N ARG A 317 10.44 20.14 -4.12
CA ARG A 317 9.63 21.33 -3.86
C ARG A 317 8.67 21.65 -5.01
N GLY A 318 9.11 21.53 -6.26
CA GLY A 318 8.25 21.68 -7.43
C GLY A 318 7.12 20.65 -7.47
N ILE A 319 7.39 19.39 -7.14
CA ILE A 319 6.37 18.33 -7.07
C ILE A 319 5.36 18.59 -5.94
N LEU A 320 5.83 19.01 -4.76
CA LEU A 320 4.96 19.35 -3.63
C LEU A 320 4.06 20.56 -3.95
N GLN A 321 4.61 21.57 -4.62
CA GLN A 321 3.86 22.76 -5.05
C GLN A 321 2.84 22.46 -6.13
N SER A 322 3.14 21.53 -7.05
CA SER A 322 2.20 21.14 -8.10
C SER A 322 1.01 20.34 -7.56
N GLY A 323 1.13 19.76 -6.36
CA GLY A 323 0.10 18.89 -5.78
C GLY A 323 -0.10 17.59 -6.57
N ASN A 324 0.83 17.24 -7.47
CA ASN A 324 0.75 16.03 -8.29
C ASN A 324 1.25 14.81 -7.50
N ILE A 325 0.32 14.11 -6.86
CA ILE A 325 0.64 12.96 -6.01
C ILE A 325 1.15 11.75 -6.78
N VAL A 326 0.76 11.59 -8.05
CA VAL A 326 1.31 10.51 -8.88
C VAL A 326 2.80 10.71 -9.08
N GLN A 327 3.23 11.94 -9.36
CA GLN A 327 4.65 12.29 -9.42
C GLN A 327 5.33 12.17 -8.06
N LEU A 328 4.64 12.53 -6.98
CA LEU A 328 5.16 12.41 -5.62
C LEU A 328 5.46 10.94 -5.25
N MET A 329 4.52 10.03 -5.51
CA MET A 329 4.68 8.60 -5.22
C MET A 329 5.73 7.91 -6.10
N ASN A 330 5.91 8.41 -7.33
CA ASN A 330 6.94 7.89 -8.24
C ASN A 330 8.30 8.57 -8.07
N SER A 331 8.42 9.53 -7.15
CA SER A 331 9.69 10.21 -6.88
C SER A 331 10.59 9.33 -6.03
N GLN A 332 11.77 8.98 -6.56
CA GLN A 332 12.80 8.28 -5.79
C GLN A 332 13.13 9.02 -4.48
N LYS A 333 13.09 10.35 -4.48
CA LYS A 333 13.36 11.17 -3.29
C LYS A 333 12.33 10.96 -2.17
N ILE A 334 11.07 10.74 -2.52
CA ILE A 334 10.02 10.43 -1.54
C ILE A 334 10.19 9.00 -1.02
N ALA A 335 10.57 8.06 -1.87
CA ALA A 335 10.91 6.71 -1.44
C ALA A 335 12.08 6.73 -0.44
N ASP A 336 13.16 7.45 -0.75
CA ASP A 336 14.33 7.59 0.12
C ASP A 336 13.96 8.26 1.47
N LEU A 337 13.09 9.29 1.45
CA LEU A 337 12.61 9.95 2.67
C LEU A 337 11.71 9.01 3.49
N PHE A 338 10.87 8.22 2.82
CA PHE A 338 10.00 7.27 3.47
C PHE A 338 10.79 6.13 4.12
N GLU A 339 11.77 5.58 3.41
CA GLU A 339 12.70 4.57 3.92
C GLU A 339 13.37 5.07 5.20
N ARG A 340 13.87 6.31 5.20
CA ARG A 340 14.44 6.96 6.39
C ARG A 340 13.44 7.20 7.52
N LEU A 341 12.20 7.57 7.23
CA LEU A 341 11.16 7.70 8.24
C LEU A 341 10.78 6.36 8.89
N THR A 342 10.96 5.25 8.15
CA THR A 342 10.66 3.89 8.61
C THR A 342 11.88 3.16 9.16
N SER A 343 13.08 3.74 9.06
CA SER A 343 14.33 3.07 9.40
C SER A 343 14.45 2.77 10.89
N GLU A 344 15.37 1.88 11.24
CA GLU A 344 15.63 1.54 12.64
C GLU A 344 16.08 2.75 13.45
N GLU A 345 16.83 3.69 12.85
CA GLU A 345 17.25 4.93 13.53
C GLU A 345 16.07 5.83 13.90
N ALA A 346 15.07 5.97 13.02
CA ALA A 346 13.86 6.73 13.32
C ALA A 346 13.05 6.08 14.45
N ASN A 347 13.03 4.75 14.51
CA ASN A 347 12.40 4.01 15.61
C ASN A 347 13.19 4.16 16.92
N GLN A 348 14.52 4.15 16.88
CA GLN A 348 15.36 4.43 18.05
C GLN A 348 15.09 5.83 18.60
N TYR A 349 14.93 6.85 17.76
CA TYR A 349 14.57 8.20 18.20
C TYR A 349 13.21 8.24 18.91
N THR A 350 12.23 7.49 18.39
CA THR A 350 10.91 7.34 19.02
C THR A 350 11.01 6.69 20.40
N ASN A 351 11.87 5.67 20.54
CA ASN A 351 12.14 5.03 21.83
C ASN A 351 12.82 5.99 22.82
N VAL A 352 13.77 6.82 22.36
CA VAL A 352 14.40 7.84 23.22
C VAL A 352 13.36 8.84 23.75
N LEU A 353 12.41 9.27 22.92
CA LEU A 353 11.32 10.15 23.39
C LEU A 353 10.37 9.44 24.36
N ARG A 354 10.12 8.14 24.14
CA ARG A 354 9.33 7.30 25.05
C ARG A 354 10.03 7.11 26.41
N ASP A 355 11.33 6.92 26.42
CA ASP A 355 12.11 6.70 27.65
C ASP A 355 12.34 8.01 28.44
N LYS A 356 12.33 9.15 27.74
CA LYS A 356 12.36 10.48 28.34
C LYS A 356 11.02 10.92 28.91
N ALA A 357 9.90 10.40 28.39
CA ALA A 357 8.61 10.63 29.00
C ALA A 357 8.73 10.20 30.46
N PRO A 358 8.36 11.05 31.44
CA PRO A 358 8.51 10.72 32.85
C PRO A 358 7.91 9.34 33.02
N ALA A 359 8.77 8.35 33.36
CA ALA A 359 8.37 6.97 33.51
C ALA A 359 7.17 7.04 34.43
N GLU A 360 5.99 6.92 33.82
CA GLU A 360 4.78 7.07 34.56
C GLU A 360 4.95 5.94 35.56
N ASN A 361 5.08 6.30 36.83
CA ASN A 361 4.87 5.38 37.93
C ASN A 361 3.37 5.00 37.91
N LEU A 362 2.86 4.59 36.75
CA LEU A 362 2.14 3.37 36.52
C LEU A 362 2.94 2.14 37.01
N THR A 363 3.59 2.22 38.18
CA THR A 363 2.93 1.57 39.30
C THR A 363 1.46 2.05 39.37
N ARG A 364 0.64 1.53 38.43
CA ARG A 364 -0.27 0.49 38.82
C ARG A 364 0.58 -0.35 39.78
N THR A 365 0.50 0.00 41.06
CA THR A 365 -0.10 -0.96 41.96
C THR A 365 -1.15 -1.62 41.06
N THR A 366 -0.76 -2.71 40.41
CA THR A 366 -1.46 -3.95 40.62
C THR A 366 -1.89 -3.82 42.06
N VAL A 367 -3.07 -3.21 42.22
CA VAL A 367 -4.14 -3.78 42.97
C VAL A 367 -3.97 -5.25 42.65
N ASN A 368 -3.08 -5.90 43.40
CA ASN A 368 -3.18 -7.27 43.81
C ASN A 368 -4.66 -7.37 43.99
N SER A 369 -5.32 -8.01 43.00
CA SER A 369 -6.74 -8.29 42.97
C SER A 369 -7.23 -8.14 44.39
N VAL A 370 -7.92 -7.02 44.72
CA VAL A 370 -8.36 -6.79 46.09
C VAL A 370 -9.13 -8.06 46.38
N LYS A 371 -8.50 -8.92 47.16
CA LYS A 371 -8.90 -10.30 47.32
C LYS A 371 -10.06 -10.20 48.27
N SER A 372 -11.22 -9.77 47.75
CA SER A 372 -12.41 -9.29 48.45
C SER A 372 -12.23 -9.44 49.96
N SER A 373 -11.52 -8.49 50.58
CA SER A 373 -11.18 -8.63 51.99
C SER A 373 -12.49 -8.52 52.75
N LYS A 374 -12.91 -9.62 53.38
CA LYS A 374 -14.07 -9.60 54.26
C LYS A 374 -13.76 -8.61 55.38
N ILE A 375 -14.40 -7.44 55.34
CA ILE A 375 -14.33 -6.47 56.44
C ILE A 375 -15.26 -6.96 57.54
N TYR A 376 -14.68 -7.30 58.69
CA TYR A 376 -15.41 -7.68 59.88
C TYR A 376 -15.82 -6.42 60.64
N LYS A 377 -17.10 -6.35 61.00
CA LYS A 377 -17.67 -5.32 61.89
C LYS A 377 -17.96 -5.96 63.23
N TRP A 378 -17.46 -5.39 64.32
CA TRP A 378 -17.81 -5.82 65.68
C TRP A 378 -17.98 -4.62 66.60
N VAL A 379 -18.55 -4.85 67.78
CA VAL A 379 -18.79 -3.83 68.80
C VAL A 379 -18.02 -4.22 70.05
N ASP A 380 -17.23 -3.29 70.59
CA ASP A 380 -16.48 -3.53 71.82
C ASP A 380 -17.37 -3.46 73.07
N LYS A 381 -16.80 -3.82 74.23
CA LYS A 381 -17.48 -3.77 75.54
C LYS A 381 -17.96 -2.38 75.97
N HIS A 382 -17.53 -1.31 75.29
CA HIS A 382 -17.98 0.07 75.54
C HIS A 382 -19.03 0.53 74.51
N GLY A 383 -19.54 -0.37 73.67
CA GLY A 383 -20.53 -0.06 72.64
C GLY A 383 -19.96 0.63 71.39
N ARG A 384 -18.62 0.69 71.23
CA ARG A 384 -18.00 1.32 70.07
C ARG A 384 -17.83 0.32 68.94
N VAL A 385 -18.23 0.73 67.74
CA VAL A 385 -18.19 -0.11 66.52
C VAL A 385 -16.81 0.00 65.89
N HIS A 386 -16.18 -1.13 65.61
CA HIS A 386 -14.88 -1.24 64.94
C HIS A 386 -15.00 -2.02 63.64
N TYR A 387 -14.13 -1.70 62.68
CA TYR A 387 -14.03 -2.35 61.38
C TYR A 387 -12.59 -2.79 61.14
N SER A 388 -12.36 -4.05 60.79
CA SER A 388 -11.03 -4.55 60.39
C SER A 388 -11.14 -5.65 59.35
N ASP A 389 -10.11 -5.75 58.53
CA ASP A 389 -9.81 -6.81 57.59
C ASP A 389 -9.34 -8.12 58.26
N LYS A 390 -9.05 -8.11 59.57
CA LYS A 390 -8.76 -9.30 60.37
C LYS A 390 -9.97 -9.68 61.22
N LYS A 391 -10.29 -10.98 61.28
CA LYS A 391 -11.35 -11.49 62.16
C LYS A 391 -10.95 -11.17 63.61
N PRO A 392 -11.80 -10.50 64.40
CA PRO A 392 -11.45 -10.18 65.78
C PRO A 392 -11.22 -11.49 66.54
N GLU A 393 -10.06 -11.61 67.21
CA GLU A 393 -9.82 -12.65 68.20
C GLU A 393 -10.84 -12.39 69.31
N GLN A 394 -11.88 -13.24 69.37
CA GLN A 394 -12.77 -13.25 70.51
C GLN A 394 -11.90 -13.67 71.69
N ASP A 395 -11.54 -12.71 72.53
CA ASP A 395 -11.01 -12.98 73.87
C ASP A 395 -11.90 -14.06 74.48
N GLN A 396 -11.31 -15.25 74.66
CA GLN A 396 -11.94 -16.37 75.33
C GLN A 396 -12.34 -15.88 76.72
N GLN A 397 -13.66 -15.85 76.96
CA GLN A 397 -14.25 -15.51 78.25
C GLN A 397 -13.70 -16.38 79.38
#